data_AF-A0A970G6J0-F1
#
_entry.id   AF-A0A970G6J0-F1
#
_cell.length_a   1.000
_cell.length_b   1.000
_cell.length_c   1.000
_cell.angle_alpha   90.00
_cell.angle_beta   90.00
_cell.angle_gamma   90.00
#
_symmetry.space_group_name_H-M   'P 1'
#
loop_
_entity.id
_entity.type
_entity.pdbx_description
1 polymer ?
#
loop_
_entity_poly.entity_id
_entity_poly.type
_entity_poly.pdbx_seq_one_letter_code
_entity_poly.pdbx_strand_id
1 'polypeptide(L)'
;MSRFRERFFHWDDRRDSFCHDDHPPWDDRDHRRDHRRHPHDDRRPHCEEKFFSLVSSIPANGAAGVSSGRFTITLTFDENVVDNRVWFHNRNKIRMWANTFRIPIRVSRSTASGQGKKVFITPINGIPANSKITIAVAADFMSSSGHILGKTAIITFSTVRFRTAAPRRIRRRRFPTTEE
;
A
#
# COMPACT_ATOMS: atom_id res chain seq x y z
N MET A 1 4.02 -35.41 4.25
CA MET A 1 3.12 -34.26 4.51
C MET A 1 3.96 -33.09 5.00
N SER A 2 4.36 -32.19 4.10
CA SER A 2 5.32 -31.13 4.39
C SER A 2 4.65 -29.94 5.06
N ARG A 3 5.01 -29.69 6.32
CA ARG A 3 4.63 -28.49 7.09
C ARG A 3 5.33 -27.27 6.49
N PHE A 4 4.59 -26.45 5.74
CA PHE A 4 5.06 -25.16 5.24
C PHE A 4 5.17 -24.20 6.43
N ARG A 5 6.40 -23.94 6.89
CA ARG A 5 6.67 -22.85 7.83
C ARG A 5 6.45 -21.53 7.10
N GLU A 6 5.45 -20.77 7.52
CA GLU A 6 5.31 -19.35 7.19
C GLU A 6 6.54 -18.61 7.72
N ARG A 7 7.52 -18.37 6.83
CA ARG A 7 8.54 -17.36 7.08
C ARG A 7 7.88 -16.01 6.87
N PHE A 8 7.26 -15.49 7.94
CA PHE A 8 7.00 -14.06 8.04
C PHE A 8 8.35 -13.36 7.95
N PHE A 9 8.55 -12.56 6.89
CA PHE A 9 9.70 -11.70 6.78
C PHE A 9 9.59 -10.66 7.89
N HIS A 10 10.38 -10.86 8.95
CA HIS A 10 10.45 -9.99 10.12
C HIS A 10 10.77 -8.56 9.66
N TRP A 11 9.78 -7.67 9.82
CA TRP A 11 9.82 -6.28 9.37
C TRP A 11 9.86 -5.28 10.54
N ASP A 12 10.13 -5.77 11.76
CA ASP A 12 10.17 -4.96 12.97
C ASP A 12 11.61 -4.86 13.49
N ASP A 13 12.29 -3.75 13.17
CA ASP A 13 13.40 -3.24 13.96
C ASP A 13 13.37 -1.72 13.88
N ARG A 14 12.54 -1.13 14.76
CA ARG A 14 12.73 0.13 15.48
C ARG A 14 11.39 0.57 16.09
N ARG A 15 11.15 0.15 17.33
CA ARG A 15 10.31 0.91 18.25
C ARG A 15 11.17 2.02 18.83
N ASP A 16 11.23 3.15 18.13
CA ASP A 16 11.56 4.40 18.81
C ASP A 16 10.22 4.99 19.25
N SER A 17 10.00 4.97 20.55
CA SER A 17 8.91 5.68 21.23
C SER A 17 8.96 7.16 20.85
N PHE A 18 8.19 7.56 19.85
CA PHE A 18 7.97 8.96 19.50
C PHE A 18 6.92 9.56 20.44
N CYS A 19 7.29 9.69 21.72
CA CYS A 19 6.74 10.73 22.57
C CYS A 19 7.72 11.91 22.49
N HIS A 20 7.73 12.60 21.36
CA HIS A 20 8.27 13.95 21.30
C HIS A 20 7.11 14.87 20.97
N ASP A 21 6.85 15.81 21.88
CA ASP A 21 6.26 17.11 21.59
C ASP A 21 7.19 17.90 20.64
N ASP A 22 7.50 17.34 19.48
CA ASP A 22 8.17 18.05 18.41
C ASP A 22 7.07 18.76 17.61
N HIS A 23 6.86 20.01 18.01
CA HIS A 23 6.55 21.06 17.06
C HIS A 23 7.24 20.76 15.72
N PRO A 24 6.54 20.84 14.58
CA PRO A 24 7.21 20.69 13.31
C PRO A 24 8.34 21.74 13.21
N PRO A 25 9.55 21.36 12.75
CA PRO A 25 10.79 22.13 12.89
C PRO A 25 10.88 23.37 11.98
N TRP A 26 9.76 24.02 11.69
CA TRP A 26 9.69 25.24 10.88
C TRP A 26 9.06 26.43 11.61
N ASP A 27 8.78 26.32 12.92
CA ASP A 27 8.24 27.42 13.73
C ASP A 27 9.27 27.90 14.78
N ASP A 28 10.45 28.31 14.30
CA ASP A 28 11.41 29.08 15.09
C ASP A 28 10.98 30.56 15.10
N ARG A 29 10.21 30.95 16.13
CA ARG A 29 10.21 32.32 16.61
C ARG A 29 10.55 32.36 18.08
N ASP A 30 11.81 32.74 18.31
CA ASP A 30 12.36 33.28 19.55
C ASP A 30 11.36 34.14 20.33
N HIS A 31 11.13 33.81 21.61
CA HIS A 31 11.04 34.82 22.67
C HIS A 31 11.51 34.26 24.02
N ARG A 32 12.48 34.98 24.61
CA ARG A 32 13.06 34.74 25.94
C ARG A 32 12.08 35.05 27.09
N ARG A 33 12.26 34.32 28.20
CA ARG A 33 12.32 34.73 29.63
C ARG A 33 11.32 34.09 30.62
N ASP A 34 11.95 33.69 31.74
CA ASP A 34 11.55 33.76 33.15
C ASP A 34 10.56 32.77 33.79
N HIS A 35 11.17 31.90 34.62
CA HIS A 35 10.78 31.43 35.95
C HIS A 35 9.31 31.53 36.40
N ARG A 36 8.66 30.37 36.49
CA ARG A 36 7.85 29.94 37.65
C ARG A 36 7.60 28.42 37.56
N ARG A 37 8.21 27.65 38.45
CA ARG A 37 7.91 26.21 38.61
C ARG A 37 6.53 26.07 39.26
N HIS A 38 5.51 25.85 38.45
CA HIS A 38 4.23 25.30 38.90
C HIS A 38 4.38 23.77 38.97
N PRO A 39 3.99 23.10 40.07
CA PRO A 39 3.81 21.66 40.08
C PRO A 39 2.54 21.33 39.28
N HIS A 40 2.70 21.12 37.98
CA HIS A 40 1.64 20.61 37.13
C HIS A 40 1.54 19.10 37.32
N ASP A 41 0.54 18.72 38.12
CA ASP A 41 -0.32 17.55 37.97
C ASP A 41 0.11 16.54 36.87
N ASP A 42 0.72 15.43 37.29
CA ASP A 42 1.20 14.30 36.48
C ASP A 42 0.07 13.49 35.80
N ARG A 43 -1.10 14.08 35.57
CA ARG A 43 -2.11 13.53 34.66
C ARG A 43 -1.72 13.85 33.22
N ARG A 44 -0.65 13.21 32.74
CA ARG A 44 -0.42 13.04 31.30
C ARG A 44 -1.75 12.51 30.73
N PRO A 45 -2.43 13.23 29.81
CA PRO A 45 -3.56 12.65 29.12
C PRO A 45 -3.04 11.35 28.50
N HIS A 46 -3.72 10.23 28.75
CA HIS A 46 -3.47 9.01 28.01
C HIS A 46 -3.67 9.37 26.53
N CYS A 47 -2.56 9.60 25.82
CA CYS A 47 -2.57 9.77 24.38
C CYS A 47 -3.07 8.45 23.82
N GLU A 48 -4.37 8.35 23.56
CA GLU A 48 -4.91 7.27 22.77
C GLU A 48 -4.22 7.36 21.40
N GLU A 49 -3.22 6.53 21.17
CA GLU A 49 -2.60 6.38 19.85
C GLU A 49 -3.67 5.90 18.88
N LYS A 50 -4.26 6.85 18.17
CA LYS A 50 -5.25 6.55 17.14
C LYS A 50 -4.51 6.04 15.91
N PHE A 51 -4.65 4.75 15.67
CA PHE A 51 -4.19 4.12 14.44
C PHE A 51 -5.28 4.18 13.38
N PHE A 52 -4.86 4.41 12.14
CA PHE A 52 -5.73 4.24 10.98
C PHE A 52 -5.53 2.84 10.38
N SER A 53 -6.36 2.44 9.43
CA SER A 53 -6.41 1.07 8.95
C SER A 53 -6.49 0.95 7.43
N LEU A 54 -5.95 -0.17 6.92
CA LEU A 54 -6.22 -0.62 5.56
C LEU A 54 -7.63 -1.24 5.51
N VAL A 55 -8.54 -0.58 4.82
CA VAL A 55 -9.96 -0.97 4.73
C VAL A 55 -10.16 -2.07 3.70
N SER A 56 -9.54 -1.94 2.52
CA SER A 56 -9.71 -2.93 1.44
C SER A 56 -8.58 -2.91 0.42
N SER A 57 -8.50 -3.98 -0.37
CA SER A 57 -7.60 -4.08 -1.51
C SER A 57 -8.32 -4.67 -2.72
N ILE A 58 -7.84 -4.32 -3.92
CA ILE A 58 -8.25 -4.92 -5.19
C ILE A 58 -6.97 -5.33 -5.92
N PRO A 59 -6.66 -6.62 -6.09
CA PRO A 59 -7.43 -7.79 -5.63
C PRO A 59 -7.61 -7.85 -4.11
N ALA A 60 -8.70 -8.49 -3.67
CA ALA A 60 -8.98 -8.68 -2.25
C ALA A 60 -7.91 -9.53 -1.56
N ASN A 61 -7.68 -9.30 -0.27
CA ASN A 61 -6.79 -10.15 0.51
C ASN A 61 -7.32 -11.59 0.54
N GLY A 62 -6.45 -12.56 0.27
CA GLY A 62 -6.79 -13.97 0.11
C GLY A 62 -7.36 -14.34 -1.27
N ALA A 63 -7.51 -13.40 -2.21
CA ALA A 63 -8.07 -13.70 -3.51
C ALA A 63 -7.27 -14.77 -4.27
N ALA A 64 -7.98 -15.64 -5.00
CA ALA A 64 -7.40 -16.66 -5.84
C ALA A 64 -7.83 -16.49 -7.30
N GLY A 65 -7.07 -17.07 -8.23
CA GLY A 65 -7.42 -17.01 -9.64
C GLY A 65 -7.23 -15.62 -10.27
N VAL A 66 -6.42 -14.75 -9.67
CA VAL A 66 -6.17 -13.41 -10.21
C VAL A 66 -5.38 -13.52 -11.52
N SER A 67 -5.82 -12.80 -12.56
CA SER A 67 -5.13 -12.79 -13.85
C SER A 67 -3.68 -12.32 -13.70
N SER A 68 -2.72 -13.11 -14.20
CA SER A 68 -1.33 -12.69 -14.33
C SER A 68 -1.14 -11.59 -15.38
N GLY A 69 -0.01 -10.88 -15.35
CA GLY A 69 0.35 -9.86 -16.35
C GLY A 69 0.30 -8.44 -15.80
N ARG A 70 -0.02 -7.47 -16.65
CA ARG A 70 -0.01 -6.05 -16.28
C ARG A 70 -1.40 -5.62 -15.81
N PHE A 71 -1.52 -5.28 -14.54
CA PHE A 71 -2.68 -4.61 -13.98
C PHE A 71 -2.28 -3.78 -12.75
N THR A 72 -3.18 -2.90 -12.33
CA THR A 72 -2.97 -2.04 -11.16
C THR A 72 -3.69 -2.63 -9.96
N ILE A 73 -2.97 -2.76 -8.85
CA ILE A 73 -3.53 -3.11 -7.55
C ILE A 73 -3.95 -1.82 -6.85
N THR A 74 -5.12 -1.82 -6.22
CA THR A 74 -5.63 -0.67 -5.45
C THR A 74 -5.66 -1.03 -3.97
N LEU A 75 -5.13 -0.16 -3.12
CA LEU A 75 -5.29 -0.21 -1.68
C LEU A 75 -6.16 0.96 -1.23
N THR A 76 -7.13 0.70 -0.36
CA THR A 76 -8.03 1.72 0.20
C THR A 76 -7.88 1.75 1.71
N PHE A 77 -7.69 2.94 2.26
CA PHE A 77 -7.55 3.22 3.68
C PHE A 77 -8.80 3.95 4.21
N ASP A 78 -8.94 4.03 5.52
CA ASP A 78 -10.00 4.79 6.21
C ASP A 78 -9.68 6.29 6.26
N GLU A 79 -8.40 6.66 6.23
CA GLU A 79 -7.91 8.04 6.22
C GLU A 79 -7.22 8.42 4.89
N ASN A 80 -7.02 9.72 4.69
CA ASN A 80 -6.28 10.22 3.53
C ASN A 80 -4.78 9.95 3.72
N VAL A 81 -4.18 9.21 2.79
CA VAL A 81 -2.78 8.78 2.85
C VAL A 81 -1.96 9.29 1.65
N VAL A 82 -2.58 10.06 0.77
CA VAL A 82 -1.94 10.58 -0.45
C VAL A 82 -1.80 12.09 -0.47
N ASP A 83 -2.03 12.77 0.66
CA ASP A 83 -1.74 14.19 0.81
C ASP A 83 -0.27 14.51 0.49
N ASN A 84 0.00 15.69 -0.08
CA ASN A 84 1.34 16.11 -0.48
C ASN A 84 2.37 16.06 0.66
N ARG A 85 1.94 16.33 1.90
CA ARG A 85 2.81 16.36 3.07
C ARG A 85 3.34 14.97 3.44
N VAL A 86 2.52 13.93 3.28
CA VAL A 86 2.88 12.55 3.69
C VAL A 86 3.27 11.65 2.51
N TRP A 87 2.89 12.01 1.29
CA TRP A 87 3.04 11.13 0.12
C TRP A 87 4.49 10.76 -0.20
N PHE A 88 5.43 11.71 -0.05
CA PHE A 88 6.84 11.46 -0.34
C PHE A 88 7.43 10.36 0.56
N HIS A 89 7.02 10.34 1.83
CA HIS A 89 7.34 9.29 2.77
C HIS A 89 6.62 7.98 2.40
N ASN A 90 5.29 8.03 2.30
CA ASN A 90 4.43 6.87 2.13
C ASN A 90 4.75 6.02 0.90
N ARG A 91 5.05 6.64 -0.26
CA ARG A 91 5.29 5.90 -1.50
C ARG A 91 6.43 4.87 -1.41
N ASN A 92 7.37 5.06 -0.48
CA ASN A 92 8.54 4.18 -0.29
C ASN A 92 8.31 3.08 0.76
N LYS A 93 7.16 3.12 1.44
CA LYS A 93 6.77 2.21 2.53
C LYS A 93 5.94 1.01 2.07
N ILE A 94 5.82 0.84 0.76
CA ILE A 94 5.09 -0.26 0.13
C ILE A 94 6.09 -1.14 -0.61
N ARG A 95 5.98 -2.45 -0.41
CA ARG A 95 6.82 -3.45 -1.07
C ARG A 95 5.95 -4.61 -1.54
N MET A 96 6.41 -5.28 -2.61
CA MET A 96 5.70 -6.40 -3.21
C MET A 96 6.67 -7.53 -3.54
N TRP A 97 6.19 -8.76 -3.37
CA TRP A 97 6.91 -9.99 -3.68
C TRP A 97 6.00 -10.96 -4.45
N ALA A 98 6.61 -11.76 -5.32
CA ALA A 98 6.04 -13.01 -5.81
C ALA A 98 6.81 -14.17 -5.18
N ASN A 99 6.11 -14.98 -4.40
CA ASN A 99 6.69 -16.02 -3.56
C ASN A 99 7.79 -15.41 -2.67
N THR A 100 9.07 -15.69 -2.98
CA THR A 100 10.24 -15.16 -2.26
C THR A 100 10.94 -14.02 -3.00
N PHE A 101 10.57 -13.73 -4.25
CA PHE A 101 11.26 -12.75 -5.09
C PHE A 101 10.59 -11.39 -5.01
N ARG A 102 11.38 -10.34 -4.72
CA ARG A 102 10.88 -8.97 -4.71
C ARG A 102 10.51 -8.52 -6.12
N ILE A 103 9.32 -7.94 -6.29
CA ILE A 103 8.87 -7.34 -7.55
C ILE A 103 9.09 -5.83 -7.49
N PRO A 104 9.74 -5.23 -8.50
CA PRO A 104 9.80 -3.77 -8.61
C PRO A 104 8.42 -3.20 -8.95
N ILE A 105 8.02 -2.15 -8.22
CA ILE A 105 6.71 -1.53 -8.32
C ILE A 105 6.82 -0.03 -8.53
N ARG A 106 5.82 0.53 -9.21
CA ARG A 106 5.52 1.95 -9.22
C ARG A 106 4.32 2.20 -8.34
N VAL A 107 4.50 3.02 -7.32
CA VAL A 107 3.43 3.46 -6.42
C VAL A 107 2.95 4.83 -6.88
N SER A 108 1.64 4.98 -7.05
CA SER A 108 1.02 6.20 -7.57
C SER A 108 -0.25 6.55 -6.80
N ARG A 109 -0.67 7.80 -6.94
CA ARG A 109 -1.87 8.38 -6.31
C ARG A 109 -2.69 9.08 -7.37
N SER A 110 -3.97 9.30 -7.07
CA SER A 110 -4.81 10.22 -7.82
C SER A 110 -5.05 11.49 -7.01
N THR A 111 -4.99 12.65 -7.66
CA THR A 111 -5.31 13.95 -7.06
C THR A 111 -6.79 14.30 -7.22
N ALA A 112 -7.59 13.45 -7.87
CA ALA A 112 -9.02 13.66 -7.99
C ALA A 112 -9.70 13.65 -6.61
N SER A 113 -10.75 14.47 -6.47
CA SER A 113 -11.53 14.55 -5.24
C SER A 113 -12.05 13.15 -4.84
N GLY A 114 -11.97 12.85 -3.54
CA GLY A 114 -12.38 11.55 -2.99
C GLY A 114 -11.40 10.39 -3.21
N GLN A 115 -10.26 10.60 -3.89
CA GLN A 115 -9.23 9.57 -4.06
C GLN A 115 -8.12 9.62 -3.00
N GLY A 116 -8.21 10.54 -2.02
CA GLY A 116 -7.24 10.73 -0.93
C GLY A 116 -6.90 9.45 -0.15
N LYS A 117 -7.86 8.52 -0.09
CA LYS A 117 -7.74 7.27 0.67
C LYS A 117 -7.21 6.10 -0.16
N LYS A 118 -6.85 6.32 -1.42
CA LYS A 118 -6.52 5.25 -2.37
C LYS A 118 -5.09 5.35 -2.88
N VAL A 119 -4.40 4.21 -2.85
CA VAL A 119 -3.04 4.05 -3.39
C VAL A 119 -3.06 3.02 -4.50
N PHE A 120 -2.39 3.34 -5.61
CA PHE A 120 -2.32 2.50 -6.80
C PHE A 120 -0.92 1.94 -6.98
N ILE A 121 -0.82 0.62 -7.06
CA ILE A 121 0.44 -0.11 -7.20
C ILE A 121 0.46 -0.77 -8.57
N THR A 122 1.44 -0.40 -9.40
CA THR A 122 1.64 -0.99 -10.72
C THR A 122 3.00 -1.71 -10.75
N PRO A 123 3.03 -3.05 -10.88
CA PRO A 123 4.27 -3.80 -11.11
C PRO A 123 4.93 -3.39 -12.43
N ILE A 124 6.25 -3.14 -12.40
CA ILE A 124 6.98 -2.67 -13.59
C ILE A 124 7.01 -3.75 -14.68
N ASN A 125 7.34 -4.99 -14.29
CA ASN A 125 7.46 -6.13 -15.21
C ASN A 125 6.16 -6.94 -15.31
N GLY A 126 5.06 -6.46 -14.73
CA GLY A 126 3.84 -7.23 -14.53
C GLY A 126 3.97 -8.27 -13.41
N ILE A 127 2.88 -9.00 -13.17
CA ILE A 127 2.79 -10.03 -12.14
C ILE A 127 2.99 -11.41 -12.77
N PRO A 128 3.88 -12.26 -12.24
CA PRO A 128 4.08 -13.61 -12.75
C PRO A 128 2.83 -14.46 -12.53
N ALA A 129 2.61 -15.41 -13.43
CA ALA A 129 1.54 -16.39 -13.29
C ALA A 129 1.84 -17.45 -12.22
N ASN A 130 0.80 -18.12 -11.73
CA ASN A 130 0.89 -19.25 -10.80
C ASN A 130 1.74 -18.92 -9.57
N SER A 131 1.64 -17.69 -9.08
CA SER A 131 2.49 -17.17 -8.00
C SER A 131 1.63 -16.63 -6.86
N LYS A 132 2.11 -16.80 -5.63
CA LYS A 132 1.56 -16.11 -4.47
C LYS A 132 2.16 -14.72 -4.40
N ILE A 133 1.33 -13.70 -4.55
CA ILE A 133 1.73 -12.31 -4.42
C ILE A 133 1.53 -11.88 -2.98
N THR A 134 2.52 -11.18 -2.44
CA THR A 134 2.48 -10.57 -1.11
C THR A 134 2.79 -9.10 -1.25
N ILE A 135 1.97 -8.24 -0.66
CA ILE A 135 2.18 -6.80 -0.57
C ILE A 135 2.27 -6.46 0.92
N ALA A 136 3.30 -5.72 1.30
CA ALA A 136 3.45 -5.20 2.64
C ALA A 136 3.40 -3.67 2.62
N VAL A 137 2.61 -3.11 3.53
CA VAL A 137 2.57 -1.69 3.86
C VAL A 137 3.14 -1.53 5.26
N ALA A 138 4.17 -0.70 5.40
CA ALA A 138 4.89 -0.47 6.65
C ALA A 138 3.99 -0.03 7.81
N ALA A 139 4.38 -0.36 9.04
CA ALA A 139 3.72 0.13 10.26
C ALA A 139 3.80 1.67 10.42
N ASP A 140 4.88 2.29 9.93
CA ASP A 140 5.10 3.74 9.96
C ASP A 140 4.50 4.49 8.76
N PHE A 141 3.56 3.85 8.05
CA PHE A 141 2.75 4.49 7.01
C PHE A 141 1.83 5.52 7.66
N MET A 142 1.79 6.75 7.13
CA MET A 142 1.14 7.90 7.77
C MET A 142 -0.12 8.37 7.03
N SER A 143 -1.11 8.86 7.77
CA SER A 143 -2.22 9.61 7.21
C SER A 143 -1.95 11.12 7.24
N SER A 144 -2.73 11.90 6.48
CA SER A 144 -2.66 13.36 6.49
C SER A 144 -3.02 13.98 7.84
N SER A 145 -3.69 13.22 8.71
CA SER A 145 -4.04 13.59 10.09
C SER A 145 -2.88 13.42 11.07
N GLY A 146 -1.77 12.80 10.65
CA GLY A 146 -0.63 12.47 11.51
C GLY A 146 -0.73 11.11 12.19
N HIS A 147 -1.80 10.34 11.97
CA HIS A 147 -1.91 8.97 12.49
C HIS A 147 -1.01 8.01 11.71
N ILE A 148 -0.50 6.99 12.38
CA ILE A 148 0.24 5.90 11.75
C ILE A 148 -0.62 4.64 11.61
N LEU A 149 -0.23 3.73 10.73
CA LEU A 149 -0.87 2.42 10.57
C LEU A 149 -0.64 1.53 11.82
N GLY A 150 0.48 1.73 12.52
CA GLY A 150 0.83 1.08 13.78
C GLY A 150 1.25 -0.39 13.66
N LYS A 151 0.81 -1.08 12.59
CA LYS A 151 1.19 -2.46 12.27
C LYS A 151 1.38 -2.63 10.78
N THR A 152 2.28 -3.51 10.38
CA THR A 152 2.49 -3.85 8.97
C THR A 152 1.24 -4.50 8.40
N ALA A 153 0.60 -3.88 7.40
CA ALA A 153 -0.52 -4.49 6.70
C ALA A 153 -0.01 -5.41 5.59
N ILE A 154 -0.44 -6.67 5.62
CA ILE A 154 -0.07 -7.70 4.65
C ILE A 154 -1.28 -8.08 3.81
N ILE A 155 -1.16 -7.94 2.50
CA ILE A 155 -2.15 -8.39 1.53
C ILE A 155 -1.53 -9.54 0.74
N THR A 156 -2.25 -10.65 0.61
CA THR A 156 -1.84 -11.78 -0.23
C THR A 156 -2.90 -12.14 -1.26
N PHE A 157 -2.50 -12.58 -2.43
CA PHE A 157 -3.40 -13.20 -3.41
C PHE A 157 -2.62 -14.14 -4.32
N SER A 158 -3.30 -15.07 -5.00
CA SER A 158 -2.69 -16.00 -5.95
C SER A 158 -3.09 -15.71 -7.38
N THR A 159 -2.12 -15.83 -8.30
CA THR A 159 -2.34 -15.61 -9.72
C THR A 159 -2.48 -16.90 -10.50
N VAL A 160 -3.18 -16.84 -11.63
CA VAL A 160 -3.24 -17.90 -12.65
C VAL A 160 -2.77 -17.36 -13.99
N ARG A 161 -2.32 -18.26 -14.87
CA ARG A 161 -2.00 -17.88 -16.25
C ARG A 161 -3.23 -17.29 -16.93
N PHE A 162 -3.12 -16.03 -17.34
CA PHE A 162 -4.08 -15.43 -18.24
C PHE A 162 -4.00 -16.13 -19.60
N ARG A 163 -5.01 -16.90 -19.98
CA ARG A 163 -5.11 -17.45 -21.34
C ARG A 163 -5.66 -16.35 -22.22
N THR A 164 -4.82 -15.73 -23.04
CA THR A 164 -5.30 -14.93 -24.16
C THR A 164 -6.17 -15.86 -25.02
N ALA A 165 -7.47 -15.58 -25.10
CA ALA A 165 -8.34 -16.30 -26.03
C ALA A 165 -7.71 -16.20 -27.42
N ALA A 166 -7.39 -17.34 -28.04
CA ALA A 166 -6.81 -17.37 -29.37
C ALA A 166 -7.69 -16.55 -30.31
N PRO A 167 -7.12 -15.71 -31.21
CA PRO A 167 -7.92 -14.95 -32.15
C PRO A 167 -8.76 -15.94 -32.95
N ARG A 168 -10.09 -15.85 -32.85
CA ARG A 168 -11.02 -16.61 -33.70
C ARG A 168 -10.63 -16.26 -35.13
N ARG A 169 -9.97 -17.19 -35.84
CA ARG A 169 -9.74 -17.09 -37.28
C ARG A 169 -11.11 -16.90 -37.92
N ILE A 170 -11.44 -15.66 -38.29
CA ILE A 170 -12.59 -15.36 -39.13
C ILE A 170 -12.26 -16.03 -40.47
N ARG A 171 -12.83 -17.22 -40.71
CA ARG A 171 -12.83 -17.85 -42.03
C ARG A 171 -13.59 -16.90 -42.95
N ARG A 172 -12.87 -16.04 -43.68
CA ARG A 172 -13.43 -15.30 -44.80
C ARG A 172 -14.00 -16.33 -45.79
N ARG A 173 -15.33 -16.45 -45.85
CA ARG A 173 -16.01 -17.14 -46.93
C ARG A 173 -15.62 -16.40 -48.22
N ARG A 174 -14.89 -17.06 -49.11
CA ARG A 174 -14.75 -16.61 -50.50
C ARG A 174 -16.11 -16.82 -51.14
N PHE A 175 -16.74 -15.75 -51.60
CA PHE A 175 -17.90 -15.83 -52.48
C PHE A 175 -17.40 -16.20 -53.88
N PRO A 176 -18.04 -17.14 -54.59
CA PRO A 176 -17.75 -17.38 -55.99
C PRO A 176 -18.29 -16.22 -56.82
N THR A 177 -17.42 -15.61 -57.62
CA THR A 177 -17.81 -14.64 -58.65
C THR A 177 -18.45 -15.42 -59.79
N THR A 178 -19.73 -15.16 -60.07
CA THR A 178 -20.36 -15.62 -61.30
C THR A 178 -19.96 -14.64 -62.40
N GLU A 179 -19.23 -15.12 -63.39
CA GLU A 179 -19.07 -14.44 -64.68
C GLU A 179 -20.27 -14.79 -65.56
N GLU A 180 -20.92 -13.77 -66.11
CA GLU A 180 -21.75 -13.84 -67.31
C GLU A 180 -21.42 -12.64 -68.20
#